data_AF-A0A849V755-F1
#
_entry.id   AF-A0A849V755-F1
#
_cell.length_a   1.000
_cell.length_b   1.000
_cell.length_c   1.000
_cell.angle_alpha   90.00
_cell.angle_beta   90.00
_cell.angle_gamma   90.00
#
_symmetry.space_group_name_H-M   'P 1'
#
loop_
_entity.id
_entity.type
_entity.pdbx_description
1 polymer ?
#
loop_
_entity_poly.entity_id
_entity_poly.type
_entity_poly.pdbx_seq_one_letter_code
_entity_poly.pdbx_strand_id
1 'polypeptide(L)' 'MTDPNAPAYPLNLNDVTETGLTKREYFAGLVFQGLLSDPNVEKIPIAAKAAVEYADFLIEALNEGAE' A
#
# COMPACT_ATOMS: atom_id res chain seq x y z
N MET A 1 5.08 -15.51 -0.74
CA MET A 1 5.11 -14.45 0.29
C MET A 1 5.31 -13.09 -0.36
N THR A 2 4.33 -12.21 -0.22
CA THR A 2 4.30 -10.80 -0.60
C THR A 2 5.20 -9.99 0.33
N ASP A 3 6.39 -9.61 -0.16
CA ASP A 3 7.28 -8.68 0.53
C ASP A 3 6.72 -7.24 0.43
N PRO A 4 6.42 -6.56 1.56
CA PRO A 4 5.88 -5.20 1.58
C PRO A 4 6.82 -4.15 1.00
N ASN A 5 8.14 -4.34 1.08
CA ASN A 5 9.15 -3.37 0.63
C ASN A 5 9.58 -3.61 -0.82
N ALA A 6 9.13 -4.71 -1.43
CA ALA A 6 9.40 -4.96 -2.84
C ALA A 6 8.60 -3.97 -3.73
N PRO A 7 9.08 -3.68 -4.96
CA PRO A 7 8.37 -2.79 -5.88
C PRO A 7 6.94 -3.27 -6.17
N ALA A 8 6.00 -2.33 -6.22
CA ALA A 8 4.61 -2.60 -6.59
C ALA A 8 4.48 -3.00 -8.07
N TYR A 9 5.36 -2.46 -8.92
CA TYR A 9 5.45 -2.77 -10.33
C TYR A 9 6.88 -3.25 -10.64
N PRO A 10 7.09 -4.55 -10.91
CA PRO A 10 8.42 -5.05 -11.23
C PRO A 10 8.86 -4.50 -12.60
N LEU A 11 9.90 -3.66 -12.61
CA LEU A 11 10.58 -3.22 -13.82
C LEU A 11 11.83 -4.08 -14.08
N ASN A 12 12.18 -4.28 -15.35
CA ASN A 12 13.49 -4.83 -15.72
C ASN A 12 14.58 -3.81 -15.36
N LEU A 13 15.44 -4.18 -14.42
CA LEU A 13 16.35 -3.32 -13.64
C LEU A 13 17.54 -2.70 -14.40
N ASN A 14 17.65 -2.88 -15.72
CA ASN A 14 18.87 -2.49 -16.42
C ASN A 14 19.04 -0.98 -16.65
N ASP A 15 18.01 -0.14 -16.42
CA ASP A 15 18.05 1.29 -16.78
C ASP A 15 17.33 2.27 -15.83
N VAL A 16 16.89 1.84 -14.64
CA VAL A 16 16.06 2.71 -13.77
C VAL A 16 16.72 2.93 -12.41
N THR A 17 17.06 4.20 -12.12
CA THR A 17 17.65 4.66 -10.85
C THR A 17 16.61 4.89 -9.74
N GLU A 18 15.32 4.86 -10.07
CA GLU A 18 14.20 5.14 -9.17
C GLU A 18 13.35 3.87 -9.01
N THR A 19 13.19 3.37 -7.78
CA THR A 19 12.57 2.06 -7.52
C THR A 19 11.03 2.06 -7.52
N GLY A 20 10.40 3.17 -7.90
CA GLY A 20 8.94 3.34 -7.86
C GLY A 20 8.35 3.18 -6.45
N LEU A 21 7.03 3.01 -6.36
CA LEU A 21 6.35 2.71 -5.08
C LEU A 21 6.63 1.27 -4.64
N THR A 22 6.83 1.08 -3.33
CA THR A 22 6.75 -0.25 -2.71
C THR A 22 5.31 -0.76 -2.69
N LYS A 23 5.12 -2.08 -2.54
CA LYS A 23 3.78 -2.68 -2.43
C LYS A 23 2.98 -2.10 -1.26
N ARG A 24 3.62 -1.86 -0.10
CA ARG A 24 2.97 -1.20 1.05
C ARG A 24 2.50 0.20 0.68
N GLU A 25 3.36 1.02 0.10
CA GLU A 25 3.01 2.40 -0.27
C GLU A 25 1.89 2.45 -1.32
N TYR A 26 1.92 1.53 -2.28
CA TYR A 26 0.87 1.40 -3.28
C TYR A 26 -0.47 1.05 -2.64
N PHE A 27 -0.54 0.02 -1.80
CA PHE A 27 -1.77 -0.36 -1.11
C PHE A 27 -2.24 0.71 -0.14
N ALA A 28 -1.33 1.33 0.61
CA ALA A 28 -1.67 2.44 1.50
C ALA A 28 -2.27 3.62 0.71
N GLY A 29 -1.75 3.92 -0.48
CA GLY A 29 -2.32 4.92 -1.38
C GLY A 29 -3.76 4.58 -1.80
N LEU A 30 -4.02 3.34 -2.19
CA LEU A 30 -5.37 2.87 -2.56
C LEU A 30 -6.35 2.94 -1.39
N VAL A 31 -5.93 2.47 -0.21
CA VAL A 31 -6.75 2.54 1.00
C VAL A 31 -7.03 4.00 1.36
N PHE A 32 -6.02 4.86 1.30
CA PHE A 32 -6.18 6.26 1.64
C PHE A 32 -7.15 6.97 0.69
N GLN A 33 -7.10 6.68 -0.61
CA GLN A 33 -8.09 7.14 -1.58
C GLN A 33 -9.51 6.68 -1.22
N GLY A 34 -9.67 5.42 -0.81
CA GLY A 34 -10.95 4.89 -0.33
C GLY A 34 -11.46 5.61 0.92
N LEU A 35 -10.60 5.80 1.93
CA LEU A 35 -10.94 6.52 3.16
C LEU A 35 -11.33 7.98 2.89
N LEU A 36 -10.64 8.65 1.96
CA LEU A 36 -10.94 10.04 1.59
C LEU A 36 -12.16 10.19 0.68
N SER A 37 -12.70 9.09 0.15
CA SER A 37 -13.95 9.15 -0.63
C SER A 37 -15.18 9.42 0.24
N ASP A 38 -15.08 9.22 1.56
CA ASP A 38 -16.12 9.62 2.52
C ASP A 38 -16.10 11.15 2.73
N PRO A 39 -17.17 11.88 2.39
CA PRO A 39 -17.23 13.33 2.58
C PRO A 39 -17.19 13.76 4.06
N ASN A 40 -17.36 12.83 5.00
CA ASN A 40 -17.33 13.09 6.43
C ASN A 40 -15.95 12.85 7.06
N VAL A 41 -14.91 12.64 6.25
CA VAL A 41 -13.56 12.43 6.79
C VAL A 41 -13.01 13.74 7.35
N GLU A 42 -13.05 13.90 8.68
CA GLU A 42 -12.64 15.15 9.32
C GLU A 42 -11.14 15.20 9.66
N LYS A 43 -10.47 14.04 9.71
CA LYS A 43 -9.13 13.90 10.31
C LYS A 43 -8.15 13.22 9.36
N ILE A 44 -7.68 13.97 8.36
CA ILE A 44 -6.72 13.52 7.34
C ILE A 44 -5.50 12.79 7.95
N PRO A 45 -4.85 13.28 9.03
CA PRO A 45 -3.70 12.56 9.62
C PRO A 45 -4.06 11.18 10.18
N ILE A 46 -5.27 11.02 10.71
CA ILE A 46 -5.75 9.72 11.21
C ILE A 46 -6.02 8.77 10.05
N ALA A 47 -6.67 9.26 8.99
CA ALA A 47 -6.92 8.48 7.79
C ALA A 47 -5.61 8.02 7.12
N ALA A 48 -4.57 8.87 7.10
CA ALA A 48 -3.27 8.49 6.58
C ALA A 48 -2.60 7.37 7.39
N LYS A 49 -2.66 7.44 8.73
CA LYS A 49 -2.14 6.37 9.60
C LYS A 49 -2.91 5.06 9.41
N ALA A 50 -4.24 5.14 9.40
CA ALA A 50 -5.11 3.98 9.18
C ALA A 50 -4.86 3.32 7.82
N ALA A 51 -4.57 4.10 6.78
CA ALA A 51 -4.27 3.56 5.47
C ALA A 51 -3.02 2.68 5.44
N VAL A 52 -1.97 3.04 6.18
CA VAL A 52 -0.77 2.22 6.32
C VAL A 52 -1.08 0.93 7.08
N GLU A 53 -1.81 1.03 8.20
CA GLU A 53 -2.19 -0.14 9.01
C GLU A 53 -3.04 -1.14 8.21
N TYR A 54 -4.00 -0.66 7.42
CA TYR A 54 -4.82 -1.51 6.56
C TYR A 54 -4.04 -2.09 5.38
N ALA A 55 -3.04 -1.39 4.85
CA ALA A 55 -2.15 -1.96 3.85
C ALA A 55 -1.33 -3.12 4.42
N ASP A 56 -0.83 -3.01 5.66
CA ASP A 56 -0.11 -4.09 6.33
C ASP A 56 -1.04 -5.30 6.58
N PHE A 57 -2.26 -5.09 7.11
CA PHE A 57 -3.23 -6.18 7.28
C PHE A 57 -3.60 -6.87 5.96
N LEU A 58 -3.73 -6.12 4.87
CA LEU A 58 -3.99 -6.71 3.56
C LEU A 58 -2.81 -7.58 3.09
N ILE A 59 -1.58 -7.12 3.28
CA ILE A 59 -0.38 -7.89 2.93
C ILE A 59 -0.28 -9.16 3.77
N GLU A 60 -0.56 -9.08 5.08
CA GLU A 60 -0.62 -10.23 5.98
C GLU A 60 -1.68 -11.24 5.51
N ALA A 61 -2.92 -10.80 5.28
CA ALA A 61 -4.01 -11.67 4.82
C ALA A 61 -3.69 -12.34 3.45
N LEU A 62 -3.06 -11.62 2.52
CA LEU A 62 -2.62 -12.18 1.24
C LEU A 62 -1.51 -13.23 1.40
N ASN A 63 -0.70 -13.11 2.44
CA ASN A 63 0.33 -14.10 2.78
C ASN A 63 -0.26 -15.34 3.47
N GLU A 64 -1.34 -15.16 4.23
CA GLU A 64 -2.05 -16.26 4.91
C GLU A 64 -2.96 -17.05 3.96
N GLY A 65 -3.58 -16.39 2.98
CA GLY A 65 -4.51 -17.01 2.01
C GLY A 65 -3.87 -17.51 0.71
N ALA A 66 -2.54 -17.51 0.61
CA ALA A 66 -1.82 -18.11 -0.52
C ALA A 66 -1.60 -19.60 -0.27
N GLU A 67 -2.69 -20.37 -0.22
CA GLU A 67 -2.69 -21.84 -0.35
C GLU A 67 -2.86 -22.27 -1.81
#